data_AF-A0A8C0WMX6-F1
#
_entry.id   AF-A0A8C0WMX6-F1
#
_cell.length_a   1.000
_cell.length_b   1.000
_cell.length_c   1.000
_cell.angle_alpha   90.00
_cell.angle_beta   90.00
_cell.angle_gamma   90.00
#
_symmetry.space_group_name_H-M   'P 1'
#
loop_
_entity.id
_entity.type
_entity.pdbx_description
1 polymer ?
#
loop_
_entity_poly.entity_id
_entity_poly.type
_entity_poly.pdbx_seq_one_letter_code
_entity_poly.pdbx_strand_id
1 'polypeptide(L)'
;MGKCKVYWEVGSPLGSARPSTPAQLLERNCHTPIFDFGTFFRELGEFRARQRKGSPHYTIYLGFGQDLSAGRPKEKSLVLVKLEPWLCRAQLEGVQREGVSSLDSSSLGLCLSSTNSLYDDIDHFLMELEQWG
;
A
#
# COMPACT_ATOMS: atom_id res chain seq x y z
N MET A 1 -26.43 -0.12 -4.58
CA MET A 1 -25.31 0.75 -4.15
C MET A 1 -25.81 2.18 -3.96
N GLY A 2 -25.25 2.93 -2.99
CA GLY A 2 -25.77 4.23 -2.54
C GLY A 2 -25.44 5.43 -3.46
N LYS A 3 -25.95 6.62 -3.09
CA LYS A 3 -25.76 7.89 -3.83
C LYS A 3 -24.48 8.67 -3.50
N CYS A 4 -23.59 8.11 -2.67
CA CYS A 4 -22.33 8.74 -2.29
C CYS A 4 -21.30 8.67 -3.44
N LYS A 5 -20.60 9.78 -3.74
CA LYS A 5 -19.42 9.77 -4.63
C LYS A 5 -18.23 9.28 -3.81
N VAL A 6 -17.42 8.38 -4.37
CA VAL A 6 -16.26 7.83 -3.66
C VAL A 6 -15.02 8.15 -4.47
N TYR A 7 -14.03 8.77 -3.84
CA TYR A 7 -12.72 9.01 -4.44
C TYR A 7 -11.71 8.09 -3.80
N TRP A 8 -10.70 7.65 -4.56
CA TRP A 8 -9.70 6.73 -4.07
C TRP A 8 -8.29 7.10 -4.51
N GLU A 9 -7.29 6.72 -3.71
CA GLU A 9 -5.87 6.88 -4.01
C GLU A 9 -5.02 5.86 -3.26
N VAL A 10 -3.78 5.65 -3.71
CA VAL A 10 -2.80 4.75 -3.08
C VAL A 10 -1.58 5.52 -2.58
N GLY A 11 -1.13 5.19 -1.38
CA GLY A 11 0.24 5.46 -0.94
C GLY A 11 0.51 6.79 -0.23
N SER A 12 -0.41 7.75 -0.22
CA SER A 12 -0.14 9.02 0.46
C SER A 12 -0.26 8.87 1.98
N PRO A 13 0.79 9.17 2.77
CA PRO A 13 0.69 9.18 4.23
C PRO A 13 -0.45 10.10 4.70
N LEU A 14 -1.06 9.75 5.85
CA LEU A 14 -1.96 10.68 6.53
C LEU A 14 -1.17 11.97 6.83
N GLY A 15 -1.74 13.14 6.52
CA GLY A 15 -1.07 14.43 6.66
C GLY A 15 -0.19 14.89 5.50
N SER A 16 0.03 14.07 4.46
CA SER A 16 0.74 14.55 3.26
C SER A 16 -0.15 15.46 2.42
N ALA A 17 0.33 16.68 2.14
CA ALA A 17 -0.35 17.62 1.24
C ALA A 17 -0.24 17.19 -0.24
N ARG A 18 0.72 16.33 -0.56
CA ARG A 18 0.94 15.83 -1.93
C ARG A 18 0.66 14.33 -1.97
N PRO A 19 -0.32 13.90 -2.79
CA PRO A 19 -0.63 12.49 -2.88
C PRO A 19 0.43 11.75 -3.70
N SER A 20 0.73 10.50 -3.34
CA SER A 20 1.67 9.65 -4.09
C SER A 20 1.13 9.26 -5.46
N THR A 21 -0.20 9.10 -5.53
CA THR A 21 -0.95 8.88 -6.76
C THR A 21 -2.13 9.86 -6.80
N PRO A 22 -2.50 10.40 -7.97
CA PRO A 22 -3.64 11.31 -8.05
C PRO A 22 -4.92 10.57 -7.65
N ALA A 23 -5.75 11.20 -6.83
CA ALA A 23 -7.02 10.59 -6.46
C ALA A 23 -7.97 10.50 -7.66
N GLN A 24 -8.67 9.38 -7.77
CA GLN A 24 -9.57 9.07 -8.88
C GLN A 24 -10.99 8.85 -8.36
N LEU A 25 -11.98 9.21 -9.17
CA LEU A 25 -13.38 8.92 -8.87
C LEU A 25 -13.65 7.43 -9.11
N LEU A 26 -14.27 6.77 -8.13
CA LEU A 26 -14.75 5.40 -8.29
C LEU A 26 -16.11 5.43 -9.00
N GLU A 27 -16.10 5.12 -10.29
CA GLU A 27 -17.31 5.10 -11.12
C GLU A 27 -18.30 4.04 -10.65
N ARG A 28 -19.60 4.39 -10.68
CA ARG A 28 -20.65 3.46 -10.28
C ARG A 28 -20.91 2.44 -11.36
N ASN A 29 -21.21 1.22 -10.93
CA ASN A 29 -21.56 0.11 -11.82
C ASN A 29 -20.44 -0.20 -12.83
N CYS A 30 -19.22 0.24 -12.55
CA CYS A 30 -18.03 -0.05 -13.32
C CYS A 30 -17.06 -0.84 -12.44
N HIS A 31 -16.49 -1.91 -12.99
CA HIS A 31 -15.41 -2.62 -12.31
C HIS A 31 -14.11 -1.84 -12.52
N THR A 32 -13.72 -1.06 -11.51
CA THR A 32 -12.48 -0.27 -11.54
C THR A 32 -11.40 -0.97 -10.72
N PRO A 33 -10.27 -1.37 -11.31
CA PRO A 33 -9.13 -1.86 -10.54
C PRO A 33 -8.52 -0.71 -9.71
N ILE A 34 -8.52 -0.86 -8.39
CA ILE A 34 -8.01 0.15 -7.45
C ILE A 34 -6.65 -0.20 -6.84
N PHE A 35 -6.16 -1.41 -7.09
CA PHE A 35 -4.89 -1.91 -6.60
C PHE A 35 -4.41 -3.05 -7.49
N ASP A 36 -3.11 -3.09 -7.77
CA ASP A 36 -2.47 -4.14 -8.56
C ASP A 36 -1.38 -4.81 -7.72
N PHE A 37 -1.64 -6.06 -7.33
CA PHE A 37 -0.70 -6.88 -6.58
C PHE A 37 0.57 -7.17 -7.38
N GLY A 38 0.48 -7.38 -8.69
CA GLY A 38 1.65 -7.65 -9.54
C GLY A 38 2.62 -6.48 -9.55
N THR A 39 2.10 -5.26 -9.69
CA THR A 39 2.91 -4.05 -9.54
C THR A 39 3.53 -3.94 -8.14
N PHE A 40 2.76 -4.20 -7.08
CA PHE A 40 3.28 -4.21 -5.71
C PHE A 40 4.45 -5.19 -5.52
N PHE A 41 4.32 -6.43 -5.95
CA PHE A 41 5.34 -7.47 -5.76
C PHE A 41 6.60 -7.21 -6.59
N ARG A 42 6.44 -6.72 -7.83
CA ARG A 42 7.58 -6.27 -8.64
C ARG A 42 8.35 -5.17 -7.92
N GLU A 43 7.65 -4.14 -7.45
CA GLU A 43 8.26 -3.04 -6.70
C GLU A 43 8.86 -3.52 -5.36
N LEU A 44 8.26 -4.49 -4.69
CA LEU A 44 8.83 -5.09 -3.49
C LEU A 44 10.15 -5.80 -3.78
N GLY A 45 10.24 -6.53 -4.89
CA GLY A 45 11.48 -7.16 -5.37
C GLY A 45 12.57 -6.13 -5.69
N GLU A 46 12.23 -5.05 -6.39
CA GLU A 46 13.15 -3.93 -6.65
C GLU A 46 13.63 -3.29 -5.35
N PHE A 47 12.74 -3.12 -4.37
CA PHE A 47 13.06 -2.56 -3.06
C PHE A 47 14.02 -3.48 -2.31
N ARG A 48 13.73 -4.78 -2.26
CA ARG A 48 14.60 -5.81 -1.67
C ARG A 48 15.99 -5.81 -2.31
N ALA A 49 16.05 -5.69 -3.64
CA ALA A 49 17.29 -5.61 -4.42
C ALA A 49 18.01 -4.25 -4.33
N ARG A 50 17.47 -3.29 -3.57
CA ARG A 50 17.99 -1.91 -3.41
C ARG A 50 18.08 -1.15 -4.74
N GLN A 51 17.27 -1.53 -5.73
CA GLN A 51 17.17 -0.86 -7.04
C GLN A 51 16.24 0.36 -6.99
N ARG A 52 15.43 0.47 -5.93
CA ARG A 52 14.62 1.65 -5.61
C ARG A 52 14.82 2.07 -4.16
N LYS A 53 14.60 3.37 -3.89
CA LYS A 53 14.81 3.97 -2.56
C LYS A 53 13.64 3.74 -1.59
N GLY A 54 12.40 3.82 -2.07
CA GLY A 54 11.20 3.73 -1.24
C GLY A 54 10.61 2.32 -1.25
N SER A 55 9.91 1.92 -0.19
CA SER A 55 9.07 0.72 -0.25
C SER A 55 7.89 0.91 -1.22
N PRO A 56 7.30 -0.17 -1.74
CA PRO A 56 6.03 -0.08 -2.46
C PRO A 56 4.91 0.42 -1.57
N HIS A 57 3.99 1.19 -2.14
CA HIS A 57 2.79 1.64 -1.45
C HIS A 57 1.69 0.57 -1.52
N TYR A 58 1.03 0.31 -0.38
CA TYR A 58 -0.10 -0.64 -0.32
C TYR A 58 -1.31 -0.12 0.46
N THR A 59 -1.23 1.09 1.01
CA THR A 59 -2.36 1.72 1.68
C THR A 59 -3.27 2.39 0.65
N ILE A 60 -4.52 1.95 0.57
CA ILE A 60 -5.55 2.51 -0.29
C ILE A 60 -6.48 3.35 0.59
N TYR A 61 -6.79 4.57 0.16
CA TYR A 61 -7.74 5.44 0.85
C TYR A 61 -9.00 5.57 0.02
N LEU A 62 -10.17 5.54 0.67
CA LEU A 62 -11.48 5.79 0.07
C LEU A 62 -12.15 6.96 0.79
N GLY A 63 -12.32 8.08 0.11
CA GLY A 63 -13.03 9.26 0.58
C GLY A 63 -14.49 9.23 0.14
N PHE A 64 -15.41 9.10 1.08
CA PHE A 64 -16.84 9.06 0.80
C PHE A 64 -17.45 10.46 0.90
N GLY A 65 -18.06 10.92 -0.20
CA GLY A 65 -18.69 12.24 -0.31
C GLY A 65 -17.68 13.38 -0.41
N GLN A 66 -16.39 13.06 -0.52
CA GLN A 66 -15.31 14.03 -0.53
C GLN A 66 -14.35 13.76 -1.67
N ASP A 67 -14.03 14.83 -2.39
CA ASP A 67 -13.01 14.83 -3.42
C ASP A 67 -11.62 14.86 -2.77
N LEU A 68 -10.90 13.73 -2.88
CA LEU A 68 -9.52 13.61 -2.42
C LEU A 68 -8.53 14.31 -3.37
N SER A 69 -8.91 14.59 -4.62
CA SER A 69 -8.04 15.29 -5.58
C SER A 69 -7.92 16.78 -5.29
N ALA A 70 -8.82 17.34 -4.49
CA ALA A 70 -8.86 18.75 -4.13
C ALA A 70 -7.70 19.22 -3.20
N GLY A 71 -6.71 18.35 -2.93
CA GLY A 71 -5.54 18.67 -2.11
C GLY A 71 -5.86 18.99 -0.64
N ARG A 72 -7.06 18.61 -0.18
CA ARG A 72 -7.46 18.83 1.21
C ARG A 72 -6.80 17.79 2.11
N PRO A 73 -6.36 18.17 3.33
CA PRO A 73 -5.84 17.22 4.30
C PRO A 73 -6.88 16.12 4.56
N LYS A 74 -6.41 14.87 4.60
CA LYS A 74 -7.24 13.68 4.80
C LYS A 74 -8.00 13.72 6.13
N GLU A 75 -7.45 14.39 7.14
CA GLU A 75 -8.00 14.59 8.47
C GLU A 75 -9.30 15.41 8.45
N LYS A 76 -9.53 16.18 7.38
CA LYS A 76 -10.77 16.95 7.19
C LYS A 76 -11.85 16.12 6.49
N SER A 77 -11.61 14.83 6.25
CA SER A 77 -12.57 13.95 5.61
C SER A 77 -13.67 13.52 6.55
N LEU A 78 -14.93 13.72 6.14
CA LEU A 78 -16.09 13.26 6.93
C LEU A 78 -16.06 11.75 7.13
N VAL A 79 -15.83 11.02 6.04
CA VAL A 79 -15.73 9.56 6.03
C VAL A 79 -14.56 9.17 5.15
N LEU A 80 -13.47 8.76 5.80
CA LEU A 80 -12.28 8.23 5.16
C LEU A 80 -12.08 6.79 5.60
N VAL A 81 -12.01 5.88 4.63
CA VAL A 81 -11.69 4.48 4.88
C VAL A 81 -10.25 4.24 4.45
N LYS A 82 -9.46 3.65 5.35
CA LYS A 82 -8.10 3.18 5.08
C LYS A 82 -8.16 1.66 4.88
N LEU A 83 -7.73 1.20 3.72
CA LEU A 83 -7.61 -0.21 3.37
C LEU A 83 -6.13 -0.57 3.22
N GLU A 84 -5.72 -1.65 3.88
CA GLU A 84 -4.36 -2.18 3.80
C GLU A 84 -4.44 -3.70 3.63
N PRO A 85 -4.11 -4.23 2.44
CA PRO A 85 -4.04 -5.66 2.24
C PRO A 85 -3.00 -6.26 3.20
N TRP A 86 -3.44 -7.18 4.05
CA TRP A 86 -2.58 -7.79 5.07
C TRP A 86 -1.34 -8.45 4.44
N LEU A 87 -1.52 -9.12 3.29
CA LEU A 87 -0.44 -9.76 2.54
C LEU A 87 0.69 -8.79 2.19
N CYS A 88 0.36 -7.60 1.68
CA CYS A 88 1.33 -6.57 1.33
C CYS A 88 2.08 -6.05 2.57
N ARG A 89 1.37 -5.88 3.70
CA ARG A 89 1.98 -5.46 4.95
C ARG A 89 3.00 -6.50 5.44
N ALA A 90 2.57 -7.77 5.53
CA ALA A 90 3.43 -8.86 6.00
C ALA A 90 4.70 -8.99 5.13
N GLN A 91 4.54 -8.97 3.81
CA GLN A 91 5.66 -9.08 2.87
C GLN A 91 6.64 -7.89 2.95
N LEU A 92 6.14 -6.67 3.09
CA LEU A 92 7.01 -5.52 3.32
C LEU A 92 7.76 -5.61 4.65
N GLU A 93 7.10 -6.02 5.73
CA GLU A 93 7.72 -6.23 7.04
C GLU A 93 8.84 -7.30 6.97
N GLY A 94 8.64 -8.35 6.16
CA GLY A 94 9.65 -9.37 5.88
C GLY A 94 10.90 -8.82 5.22
N VAL A 95 10.73 -8.11 4.10
CA VAL A 95 11.85 -7.47 3.38
C VAL A 95 12.57 -6.46 4.25
N GLN A 96 11.85 -5.72 5.11
CA GLN A 96 12.47 -4.77 6.04
C GLN A 96 13.32 -5.45 7.13
N ARG A 97 12.92 -6.64 7.58
CA ARG A 97 13.71 -7.47 8.52
C ARG A 97 15.06 -7.92 7.94
N GLU A 98 15.19 -7.99 6.62
CA GLU A 98 16.45 -8.30 5.92
C GLU A 98 17.44 -7.12 5.89
N GLY A 99 17.10 -6.00 6.55
CA GLY A 99 17.95 -4.80 6.60
C GLY A 99 17.79 -3.87 5.40
N VAL A 100 16.68 -3.99 4.67
CA VAL A 100 16.27 -3.05 3.62
C VAL A 100 15.39 -1.98 4.27
N SER A 101 15.79 -0.71 4.17
CA SER A 101 15.05 0.40 4.79
C SER A 101 14.81 1.51 3.77
N SER A 102 13.65 2.15 3.86
CA SER A 102 13.29 3.34 3.08
C SER A 102 13.75 4.65 3.74
N LEU A 103 14.53 4.58 4.82
CA LEU A 103 15.00 5.72 5.60
C LEU A 103 16.44 6.11 5.21
N ASP A 104 16.73 7.42 5.17
CA ASP A 104 18.11 7.91 5.13
C ASP A 104 18.80 7.56 6.47
N SER A 105 19.92 6.86 6.38
CA SER A 105 20.50 5.97 7.43
C SER A 105 21.08 6.64 8.69
N SER A 106 20.59 7.80 9.16
CA SER A 106 21.26 8.52 10.26
C SER A 106 20.72 8.29 11.69
N SER A 107 19.58 7.61 11.95
CA SER A 107 19.13 7.58 13.36
C SER A 107 18.12 6.53 13.88
N LEU A 108 18.01 5.28 13.40
CA LEU A 108 17.15 4.32 14.14
C LEU A 108 17.49 2.85 13.92
N GLY A 109 17.73 2.13 15.02
CA GLY A 109 17.75 0.67 15.06
C GLY A 109 16.35 0.13 15.35
N LEU A 110 15.80 -0.70 14.46
CA LEU A 110 14.54 -1.40 14.68
C LEU A 110 14.84 -2.81 15.19
N CYS A 111 14.45 -3.10 16.43
CA CYS A 111 14.54 -4.41 17.03
C CYS A 111 13.24 -5.17 16.70
N LEU A 112 13.27 -6.10 15.75
CA LEU A 112 12.11 -6.91 15.36
C LEU A 112 12.31 -8.35 15.85
N SER A 113 11.45 -8.82 16.76
CA SER A 113 11.45 -10.19 17.26
C SER A 113 10.86 -11.19 16.25
N SER A 114 11.46 -12.38 16.20
CA SER A 114 11.28 -13.42 15.19
C SER A 114 9.94 -14.15 15.28
N THR A 115 9.13 -14.06 14.20
CA THR A 115 7.94 -14.89 13.97
C THR A 115 8.09 -15.58 12.62
N ASN A 116 8.96 -16.58 12.53
CA ASN A 116 9.37 -17.17 11.24
C ASN A 116 8.29 -18.01 10.56
N SER A 117 7.37 -18.66 11.29
CA SER A 117 6.45 -19.64 10.66
C SER A 117 5.42 -19.03 9.71
N LEU A 118 5.01 -17.78 9.92
CA LEU A 118 3.97 -17.14 9.10
C LEU A 118 4.53 -16.66 7.74
N TYR A 119 5.83 -16.41 7.66
CA TYR A 119 6.47 -15.95 6.42
C TYR A 119 6.61 -17.09 5.41
N ASP A 120 6.98 -18.28 5.88
CA ASP A 120 7.07 -19.49 5.04
C ASP A 120 5.70 -19.83 4.41
N ASP A 121 4.61 -19.67 5.16
CA ASP A 121 3.23 -19.89 4.67
C ASP A 121 2.83 -18.90 3.55
N ILE A 122 3.33 -17.66 3.62
CA ILE A 122 3.03 -16.63 2.62
C ILE A 122 3.83 -16.86 1.34
N ASP A 123 5.11 -17.19 1.45
CA ASP A 123 5.95 -17.48 0.28
C ASP A 123 5.40 -18.70 -0.49
N HIS A 124 4.88 -19.69 0.22
CA HIS A 124 4.17 -20.82 -0.40
C HIS A 124 2.94 -20.36 -1.21
N PHE A 125 2.10 -19.50 -0.64
CA PHE A 125 0.91 -18.97 -1.33
C PHE A 125 1.26 -18.14 -2.58
N LEU A 126 2.36 -17.39 -2.54
CA LEU A 126 2.82 -16.58 -3.68
C LEU A 126 3.39 -17.44 -4.82
N MET A 127 4.16 -18.48 -4.50
CA MET A 127 4.58 -19.48 -5.49
C MET A 127 3.38 -20.15 -6.16
N GLU A 128 2.28 -20.34 -5.43
CA GLU A 128 1.04 -20.91 -5.97
C GLU A 128 0.32 -19.95 -6.92
N LEU A 129 0.34 -18.64 -6.64
CA LEU A 129 -0.26 -17.62 -7.51
C LEU A 129 0.53 -17.37 -8.80
N GLU A 130 1.87 -17.46 -8.78
CA GLU A 130 2.70 -17.34 -9.98
C GLU A 130 2.48 -18.48 -11.00
N GLN A 131 1.96 -19.62 -10.55
CA GLN A 131 1.66 -20.78 -11.43
C GLN A 131 0.33 -20.65 -12.19
N TRP A 132 -0.49 -19.63 -11.90
CA TRP A 132 -1.80 -19.40 -12.54
C TRP A 132 -1.81 -18.21 -13.52
N GLY A 133 -0.64 -17.71 -13.92
CA GLY A 133 -0.44 -16.64 -14.91
C GLY A 133 -0.02 -17.16 -16.28
#